data_AF-A0ABC8TCY8-F1
#
_entry.id   AF-A0ABC8TCY8-F1
#
_cell.length_a   1.000
_cell.length_b   1.000
_cell.length_c   1.000
_cell.angle_alpha   90.00
_cell.angle_beta   90.00
_cell.angle_gamma   90.00
#
_symmetry.space_group_name_H-M   'P 1'
#
loop_
_entity.id
_entity.type
_entity.pdbx_description
1 polymer ?
#
loop_
_entity_poly.entity_id
_entity_poly.type
_entity_poly.pdbx_seq_one_letter_code
_entity_poly.pdbx_strand_id
1 'polypeptide(L)'
;MLNKYVLVNYVPDTIDDKVLFGPLLIGARYPSLRGTAFAERGIDCAFGSHHKDQAFIFSENLCAQINYAPHIANNKIIKGPTTIATMFPFFTKKVFESGVDAAFESTKKYEAYLFKGDQRALINYDYDSHLIAIYLINQWLS
;
A
#
# COMPACT_ATOMS: atom_id res chain seq x y z
N MET A 1 -6.32 -12.98 6.57
CA MET A 1 -6.82 -12.19 5.43
C MET A 1 -7.04 -13.10 4.24
N LEU A 2 -7.98 -12.77 3.36
CA LEU A 2 -8.16 -13.50 2.10
C LEU A 2 -7.13 -12.98 1.10
N ASN A 3 -6.42 -13.87 0.42
CA ASN A 3 -5.43 -13.54 -0.61
C ASN A 3 -6.08 -13.25 -1.99
N LYS A 4 -7.24 -12.61 -1.97
CA LYS A 4 -8.04 -12.28 -3.15
C LYS A 4 -8.18 -10.78 -3.32
N TYR A 5 -8.42 -10.34 -4.54
CA TYR A 5 -8.71 -8.95 -4.87
C TYR A 5 -9.90 -8.84 -5.84
N VAL A 6 -10.48 -7.65 -5.93
CA VAL A 6 -11.44 -7.24 -6.95
C VAL A 6 -10.94 -5.95 -7.61
N LEU A 7 -11.20 -5.78 -8.91
CA LEU A 7 -11.09 -4.49 -9.59
C LEU A 7 -12.49 -3.91 -9.71
N VAL A 8 -12.68 -2.70 -9.21
CA VAL A 8 -13.97 -2.02 -9.20
C VAL A 8 -13.85 -0.71 -9.98
N ASN A 9 -14.81 -0.44 -10.85
CA ASN A 9 -15.12 0.91 -11.31
C ASN A 9 -15.99 1.55 -10.24
N TYR A 10 -15.37 2.30 -9.35
CA TYR A 10 -16.06 3.07 -8.31
C TYR A 10 -16.50 4.41 -8.91
N VAL A 11 -17.79 4.74 -8.75
CA VAL A 11 -18.42 5.97 -9.27
C VAL A 11 -18.83 6.81 -8.06
N PRO A 12 -18.03 7.83 -7.68
CA PRO A 12 -18.37 8.70 -6.57
C PRO A 12 -19.75 9.33 -6.74
N ASP A 13 -20.45 9.53 -5.63
CA ASP A 13 -21.77 10.18 -5.54
C ASP A 13 -22.92 9.46 -6.28
N THR A 14 -22.71 8.21 -6.72
CA THR A 14 -23.78 7.36 -7.27
C THR A 14 -23.76 5.96 -6.65
N ILE A 15 -24.69 5.11 -7.08
CA ILE A 15 -24.73 3.68 -6.70
C ILE A 15 -24.28 2.77 -7.86
N ASP A 16 -23.68 3.34 -8.91
CA ASP A 16 -23.36 2.66 -10.17
C ASP A 16 -22.00 1.94 -10.14
N ASP A 17 -21.49 1.65 -8.94
CA ASP A 17 -20.25 0.89 -8.74
C ASP A 17 -20.33 -0.48 -9.41
N LYS A 18 -19.29 -0.84 -10.16
CA LYS A 18 -19.24 -2.12 -10.89
C LYS A 18 -17.95 -2.86 -10.63
N VAL A 19 -18.08 -4.13 -10.24
CA VAL A 19 -16.94 -5.05 -10.27
C VAL A 19 -16.59 -5.31 -11.73
N LEU A 20 -15.40 -4.88 -12.15
CA LEU A 20 -14.87 -5.13 -13.49
C LEU A 20 -14.23 -6.51 -13.58
N PHE A 21 -13.52 -6.93 -12.52
CA PHE A 21 -12.85 -8.23 -12.44
C PHE A 21 -12.80 -8.72 -10.99
N GLY A 22 -12.80 -10.04 -10.80
CA GLY A 22 -12.69 -10.66 -9.49
C GLY A 22 -14.01 -11.21 -8.93
N PRO A 23 -13.99 -11.81 -7.73
CA PRO A 23 -12.81 -11.98 -6.88
C PRO A 23 -11.82 -13.02 -7.44
N LEU A 24 -10.53 -12.66 -7.50
CA LEU A 24 -9.46 -13.52 -8.00
C LEU A 24 -8.31 -13.59 -7.00
N LEU A 25 -7.57 -14.71 -6.99
CA LEU A 25 -6.33 -14.81 -6.23
C LEU A 25 -5.33 -13.75 -6.70
N ILE A 26 -4.64 -13.10 -5.76
CA ILE A 26 -3.63 -12.08 -6.07
C ILE A 26 -2.55 -12.66 -6.98
N GLY A 27 -1.99 -13.83 -6.66
CA GLY A 27 -0.97 -14.49 -7.49
C GLY A 27 -1.46 -14.94 -8.87
N ALA A 28 -2.78 -15.04 -9.10
CA ALA A 28 -3.32 -15.36 -10.42
C ALA A 28 -3.24 -14.14 -11.35
N ARG A 29 -3.65 -12.96 -10.88
CA ARG A 29 -3.60 -11.72 -11.65
C ARG A 29 -2.20 -11.11 -11.69
N TYR A 30 -1.45 -11.24 -10.60
CA TYR A 30 -0.13 -10.67 -10.43
C TYR A 30 0.93 -11.79 -10.32
N PRO A 31 1.34 -12.42 -11.45
CA PRO A 31 2.35 -13.48 -11.42
C PRO A 31 3.66 -13.06 -10.74
N SER A 32 4.04 -11.78 -10.81
CA SER A 32 5.23 -11.26 -10.14
C SER A 32 5.18 -11.34 -8.61
N LEU A 33 4.01 -11.54 -8.02
CA LEU A 33 3.82 -11.69 -6.58
C LEU A 33 3.76 -13.15 -6.12
N ARG A 34 3.77 -14.14 -7.03
CA ARG A 34 3.71 -15.56 -6.65
C ARG A 34 4.89 -15.95 -5.75
N GLY A 35 4.63 -16.77 -4.72
CA GLY A 35 5.66 -17.16 -3.76
C GLY A 35 6.08 -16.06 -2.79
N THR A 36 5.41 -14.90 -2.81
CA THR A 36 5.60 -13.83 -1.82
C THR A 36 4.46 -13.82 -0.80
N ALA A 37 4.70 -13.21 0.37
CA ALA A 37 3.67 -13.01 1.38
C ALA A 37 2.39 -12.34 0.82
N PHE A 38 2.54 -11.43 -0.14
CA PHE A 38 1.41 -10.70 -0.74
C PHE A 38 0.43 -11.64 -1.46
N ALA A 39 0.92 -12.68 -2.15
CA ALA A 39 0.07 -13.64 -2.85
C ALA A 39 -0.40 -14.80 -1.95
N GLU A 40 0.42 -15.22 -0.99
CA GLU A 40 0.09 -16.35 -0.13
C GLU A 40 -0.81 -15.96 1.04
N ARG A 41 -0.56 -14.82 1.68
CA ARG A 41 -1.27 -14.35 2.88
C ARG A 41 -2.21 -13.18 2.61
N GLY A 42 -2.01 -12.49 1.48
CA GLY A 42 -2.77 -11.32 1.08
C GLY A 42 -2.03 -10.00 1.36
N ILE A 43 -2.58 -8.94 0.77
CA ILE A 43 -2.15 -7.55 0.99
C ILE A 43 -3.06 -6.95 2.07
N ASP A 44 -2.47 -6.41 3.13
CA ASP A 44 -3.20 -5.88 4.28
C ASP A 44 -3.29 -4.36 4.31
N CYS A 45 -2.38 -3.68 3.62
CA CYS A 45 -2.40 -2.25 3.37
C CYS A 45 -1.79 -1.95 1.99
N ALA A 46 -2.24 -0.88 1.36
CA ALA A 46 -1.65 -0.37 0.13
C ALA A 46 -1.94 1.13 -0.01
N PHE A 47 -1.09 1.82 -0.78
CA PHE A 47 -1.41 3.16 -1.29
C PHE A 47 -0.89 3.32 -2.72
N GLY A 48 -1.59 4.14 -3.51
CA GLY A 48 -1.18 4.53 -4.85
C GLY A 48 0.11 5.33 -4.83
N SER A 49 0.68 5.62 -5.99
CA SER A 49 1.80 6.54 -6.08
C SER A 49 1.65 7.49 -7.27
N HIS A 50 2.26 8.66 -7.16
CA HIS A 50 2.37 9.67 -8.21
C HIS A 50 3.27 9.18 -9.36
N HIS A 51 3.94 8.03 -9.19
CA HIS A 51 4.54 7.31 -10.30
C HIS A 51 3.49 6.48 -11.03
N LYS A 52 3.39 6.68 -12.35
CA LYS A 52 2.40 6.01 -13.20
C LYS A 52 2.40 4.50 -13.01
N ASP A 53 1.22 3.93 -12.80
CA ASP A 53 0.94 2.49 -12.65
C ASP A 53 1.68 1.83 -11.49
N GLN A 54 2.08 2.60 -10.47
CA GLN A 54 2.81 2.10 -9.32
C GLN A 54 2.07 2.29 -8.01
N ALA A 55 2.31 1.36 -7.09
CA ALA A 55 1.75 1.38 -5.75
C ALA A 55 2.75 0.75 -4.77
N PHE A 56 2.58 1.09 -3.49
CA PHE A 56 3.20 0.36 -2.39
C PHE A 56 2.18 -0.60 -1.79
N ILE A 57 2.60 -1.83 -1.54
CA ILE A 57 1.77 -2.88 -0.94
C ILE A 57 2.46 -3.44 0.31
N PHE A 58 1.66 -3.85 1.28
CA PHE A 58 2.10 -4.35 2.59
C PHE A 58 1.47 -5.71 2.89
N SER A 59 2.18 -6.51 3.69
CA SER A 59 1.71 -7.77 4.27
C SER A 59 2.51 -8.03 5.54
N GLU A 60 1.90 -7.85 6.70
CA GLU A 60 2.55 -7.82 8.01
C GLU A 60 3.69 -6.79 8.01
N ASN A 61 4.91 -7.18 8.39
CA ASN A 61 6.09 -6.30 8.39
C ASN A 61 6.80 -6.22 7.03
N LEU A 62 6.25 -6.82 5.96
CA LEU A 62 6.83 -6.81 4.62
C LEU A 62 6.13 -5.79 3.73
N CYS A 63 6.90 -5.19 2.82
CA CYS A 63 6.38 -4.28 1.80
C CYS A 63 7.14 -4.39 0.48
N ALA A 64 6.50 -3.91 -0.58
CA ALA A 64 7.08 -3.81 -1.91
C ALA A 64 6.53 -2.59 -2.66
N GLN A 65 7.37 -1.98 -3.49
CA GLN A 65 6.92 -1.06 -4.54
C GLN A 65 6.71 -1.87 -5.80
N ILE A 66 5.52 -1.79 -6.40
CA ILE A 66 5.15 -2.58 -7.58
C ILE A 66 4.76 -1.68 -8.74
N ASN A 67 4.91 -2.17 -9.97
CA ASN A 67 4.12 -1.72 -11.09
C ASN A 67 2.97 -2.71 -11.28
N TYR A 68 1.73 -2.25 -11.13
CA TYR A 68 0.55 -3.12 -11.21
C TYR A 68 0.01 -3.32 -12.64
N ALA A 69 0.58 -2.62 -13.63
CA ALA A 69 0.33 -2.77 -15.07
C ALA A 69 -1.17 -2.98 -15.41
N PRO A 70 -2.02 -1.95 -15.30
CA PRO A 70 -3.48 -2.13 -15.36
C PRO A 70 -3.97 -2.71 -16.69
N HIS A 71 -3.27 -2.41 -17.80
CA HIS A 71 -3.71 -2.77 -19.16
C HIS A 71 -2.92 -3.93 -19.80
N ILE A 72 -1.77 -4.31 -19.24
CA ILE A 72 -0.86 -5.30 -19.82
C ILE A 72 -0.47 -6.29 -18.72
N ALA A 73 -0.41 -7.59 -19.01
CA ALA A 73 -0.08 -8.62 -18.02
C ALA A 73 1.40 -8.61 -17.52
N ASN A 74 2.11 -7.49 -17.65
CA ASN A 74 3.52 -7.32 -17.31
C ASN A 74 3.71 -6.56 -15.99
N ASN A 75 2.99 -6.99 -14.94
CA ASN A 75 3.21 -6.48 -13.60
C ASN A 75 4.57 -6.95 -13.07
N LYS A 76 5.20 -6.14 -12.23
CA LYS A 76 6.51 -6.44 -11.65
C LYS A 76 6.68 -5.81 -10.28
N ILE A 77 7.54 -6.42 -9.48
CA ILE A 77 8.10 -5.79 -8.30
C ILE A 77 9.24 -4.86 -8.74
N ILE A 78 9.18 -3.61 -8.31
CA ILE A 78 10.21 -2.58 -8.59
C ILE A 78 11.25 -2.56 -7.47
N LYS A 79 10.79 -2.61 -6.21
CA LYS A 79 11.63 -2.68 -5.01
C LYS A 79 11.02 -3.64 -4.00
N GLY A 80 11.88 -4.37 -3.29
CA GLY A 80 11.47 -5.43 -2.36
C GLY A 80 11.21 -6.77 -3.07
N PRO A 81 10.49 -7.72 -2.44
CA PRO A 81 9.91 -7.63 -1.09
C PRO A 81 10.98 -7.43 -0.01
N THR A 82 10.73 -6.57 0.97
CA THR A 82 11.65 -6.36 2.10
C THR A 82 10.87 -5.89 3.32
N THR A 83 11.52 -5.77 4.48
CA THR A 83 10.85 -5.26 5.69
C THR A 83 10.52 -3.78 5.56
N ILE A 84 9.50 -3.32 6.29
CA ILE A 84 9.15 -1.89 6.34
C ILE A 84 10.34 -1.04 6.79
N ALA A 85 11.07 -1.47 7.82
CA ALA A 85 12.28 -0.76 8.26
C ALA A 85 13.41 -0.73 7.21
N THR A 86 13.45 -1.67 6.27
CA THR A 86 14.44 -1.63 5.17
C THR A 86 13.99 -0.68 4.06
N MET A 87 12.71 -0.72 3.68
CA MET A 87 12.15 0.16 2.65
C MET A 87 12.07 1.62 3.12
N PHE A 88 11.73 1.81 4.40
CA PHE A 88 11.52 3.10 5.04
C PHE A 88 12.30 3.15 6.37
N PRO A 89 13.63 3.40 6.32
CA PRO A 89 14.50 3.37 7.51
C PRO A 89 14.04 4.26 8.66
N PHE A 90 13.35 5.36 8.35
CA PHE A 90 12.79 6.27 9.35
C PHE A 90 11.65 5.65 10.19
N PHE A 91 11.14 4.46 9.86
CA PHE A 91 10.21 3.72 10.71
C PHE A 91 10.89 2.76 11.71
N THR A 92 12.21 2.61 11.67
CA THR A 92 12.95 1.78 12.63
C THR A 92 12.66 2.23 14.08
N LYS A 93 12.32 1.27 14.95
CA LYS A 93 11.88 1.45 16.34
C LYS A 93 10.59 2.28 16.50
N LYS A 94 9.77 2.40 15.46
CA LYS A 94 8.44 3.03 15.51
C LYS A 94 7.34 2.00 15.33
N VAL A 95 6.11 2.36 15.66
CA VAL A 95 4.94 1.45 15.58
C VAL A 95 4.69 0.89 14.18
N PHE A 96 5.12 1.62 13.14
CA PHE A 96 4.98 1.23 11.74
C PHE A 96 5.98 0.16 11.29
N GLU A 97 7.04 -0.13 12.05
CA GLU A 97 8.04 -1.14 11.67
C GLU A 97 7.43 -2.55 11.52
N SER A 98 6.42 -2.86 12.33
CA SER A 98 5.79 -4.18 12.36
C SER A 98 4.59 -4.32 11.42
N GLY A 99 4.14 -3.24 10.78
CA GLY A 99 3.01 -3.25 9.86
C GLY A 99 2.40 -1.87 9.66
N VAL A 100 1.40 -1.80 8.78
CA VAL A 100 0.59 -0.61 8.52
C VAL A 100 -0.86 -1.06 8.44
N ASP A 101 -1.78 -0.42 9.17
CA ASP A 101 -3.18 -0.82 9.23
C ASP A 101 -3.96 -0.29 8.02
N ALA A 102 -3.66 0.93 7.58
CA ALA A 102 -4.24 1.54 6.39
C ALA A 102 -3.32 2.65 5.86
N ALA A 103 -3.48 3.00 4.57
CA ALA A 103 -2.77 4.12 3.98
C ALA A 103 -3.56 4.72 2.82
N PHE A 104 -3.26 5.98 2.50
CA PHE A 104 -3.70 6.59 1.24
C PHE A 104 -2.68 7.61 0.76
N GLU A 105 -2.68 7.82 -0.55
CA GLU A 105 -1.85 8.80 -1.23
C GLU A 105 -2.39 10.22 -1.05
N SER A 106 -1.53 11.15 -0.68
CA SER A 106 -1.84 12.58 -0.60
C SER A 106 -1.96 13.18 -2.00
N THR A 107 -2.78 14.22 -2.14
CA THR A 107 -2.82 15.03 -3.36
C THR A 107 -1.52 15.81 -3.56
N LYS A 108 -0.75 16.06 -2.50
CA LYS A 108 0.60 16.62 -2.61
C LYS A 108 1.56 15.55 -3.12
N LYS A 109 2.37 15.94 -4.10
CA LYS A 109 3.23 15.02 -4.84
C LYS A 109 4.18 14.26 -3.91
N TYR A 110 4.19 12.95 -4.07
CA TYR A 110 5.00 11.99 -3.33
C TYR A 110 4.75 11.92 -1.81
N GLU A 111 3.63 12.47 -1.34
CA GLU A 111 3.24 12.34 0.06
C GLU A 111 2.21 11.22 0.26
N ALA A 112 2.30 10.51 1.37
CA ALA A 112 1.30 9.51 1.76
C ALA A 112 1.04 9.55 3.27
N TYR A 113 -0.19 9.24 3.63
CA TYR A 113 -0.61 9.07 5.02
C TYR A 113 -0.69 7.58 5.34
N LEU A 114 -0.02 7.16 6.41
CA LEU A 114 -0.01 5.79 6.91
C LEU A 114 -0.57 5.77 8.33
N PHE A 115 -1.36 4.76 8.66
CA PHE A 115 -2.06 4.62 9.95
C PHE A 115 -1.65 3.32 10.62
N LYS A 116 -1.38 3.39 11.92
CA LYS A 116 -1.14 2.22 12.77
C LYS A 116 -1.64 2.49 14.19
N GLY A 117 -2.61 1.71 14.66
CA GLY A 117 -3.22 1.92 15.97
C GLY A 117 -3.76 3.33 16.11
N ASP A 118 -3.29 4.07 17.12
CA ASP A 118 -3.66 5.44 17.41
C ASP A 118 -2.71 6.49 16.77
N GLN A 119 -1.85 6.08 15.84
CA GLN A 119 -0.87 6.95 15.18
C GLN A 119 -1.08 7.07 13.68
N ARG A 120 -0.78 8.28 13.17
CA ARG A 120 -0.73 8.64 11.75
C ARG A 120 0.65 9.17 11.42
N ALA A 121 1.29 8.64 10.39
CA ALA A 121 2.49 9.18 9.78
C ALA A 121 2.17 9.90 8.48
N LEU A 122 2.83 11.03 8.24
CA LEU A 122 2.94 11.65 6.93
C LEU A 122 4.38 11.44 6.44
N ILE A 123 4.54 10.86 5.26
CA ILE A 123 5.85 10.56 4.68
C ILE A 123 6.00 11.22 3.30
N ASN A 124 7.23 11.45 2.89
CA ASN A 124 7.58 11.59 1.48
C ASN A 124 8.19 10.27 1.00
N TYR A 125 7.73 9.72 -0.11
CA TYR A 125 8.18 8.43 -0.65
C TYR A 125 9.00 8.52 -1.96
N ASP A 126 9.41 9.73 -2.37
CA ASP A 126 10.27 9.94 -3.54
C ASP A 126 11.70 9.41 -3.31
N TYR A 127 12.66 9.79 -4.16
CA TYR A 127 14.06 9.41 -4.04
C TYR A 127 14.66 9.76 -2.66
N ASP A 128 14.37 10.95 -2.13
CA ASP A 128 14.74 11.36 -0.78
C ASP A 128 13.63 10.98 0.22
N SER A 129 13.40 9.68 0.36
CA SER A 129 12.32 9.15 1.20
C SER A 129 12.56 9.49 2.68
N HIS A 130 11.64 10.22 3.29
CA HIS A 130 11.76 10.68 4.68
C HIS A 130 10.41 10.79 5.39
N LEU A 131 10.48 10.76 6.72
CA LEU A 131 9.34 11.04 7.59
C LEU A 131 9.12 12.54 7.68
N ILE A 132 7.92 13.01 7.33
CA ILE A 132 7.54 14.41 7.49
C ILE A 132 7.03 14.65 8.92
N ALA A 133 6.10 13.81 9.41
CA ALA A 133 5.55 13.94 10.76
C ALA A 133 4.87 12.65 11.25
N ILE A 134 4.75 12.52 12.58
CA ILE A 134 3.89 11.51 13.24
C ILE A 134 3.01 12.21 14.26
N TYR A 135 1.72 11.87 14.26
CA TYR A 135 0.72 12.41 15.17
C TYR A 135 -0.08 11.28 15.83
N LEU A 136 -0.51 11.52 17.07
CA LEU A 136 -1.56 10.73 17.70
C LEU A 136 -2.92 11.18 17.14
N ILE A 137 -3.76 10.22 16.76
CA ILE A 137 -5.08 10.47 16.17
C ILE A 137 -6.05 11.03 17.22
N ASN A 138 -5.85 10.69 18.50
CA ASN A 138 -6.77 11.03 19.59
C ASN A 138 -6.62 12.45 20.17
N GLN A 139 -5.74 13.30 19.63
CA GLN A 139 -5.50 14.65 20.17
C GLN A 139 -6.55 15.71 19.77
N TRP A 140 -7.70 15.31 19.24
CA TRP A 140 -8.78 16.22 18.83
C TRP A 140 -10.08 16.08 19.64
N LEU A 141 -10.02 15.43 20.82
CA LEU A 141 -11.15 15.28 21.75
C LEU A 141 -10.86 15.82 23.15
N SER A 142 -10.35 17.04 23.25
CA SER A 142 -10.31 17.80 24.52
C SER A 142 -11.07 19.11 24.39
#